data_AF-A0LH15-F1
#
_entry.id   AF-A0LH15-F1
#
_cell.length_a   1.000
_cell.length_b   1.000
_cell.length_c   1.000
_cell.angle_alpha   90.00
_cell.angle_beta   90.00
_cell.angle_gamma   90.00
#
_symmetry.space_group_name_H-M   'P 1'
#
loop_
_entity.id
_entity.type
_entity.pdbx_description
1 polymer ?
#
loop_
_entity_poly.entity_id
_entity_poly.type
_entity_poly.pdbx_seq_one_letter_code
_entity_poly.pdbx_strand_id
1 'polypeptide(L)'
;MRKATLALGVFVLSAFLLIGHSTLEAQNVLPDPGTLNQMENVAPGTTMFFNVTGKTTGGSLWGTDYYTTDSSLAMAAVHSGAIRNGQTGVVKVIFYPGRAQYAGSTRYGVTSSSWGSYELSFAVEAAEGVKPVAGNAVMPNPGTLKNVPGAAPGQVMLFEVTGTGSGGSVWGSKMYTTDSDLGMVAVHAGVLKAGETGVVKVTFRPGQTKYVGSTKNGVKSSNWGSYDLSFEIERVK
;
A
#
# COMPACT_ATOMS: atom_id res chain seq x y z
N MET A 1 -45.32 53.57 -41.61
CA MET A 1 -45.72 52.25 -41.09
C MET A 1 -44.92 51.16 -41.77
N ARG A 2 -43.95 50.57 -41.06
CA ARG A 2 -43.44 49.18 -41.18
C ARG A 2 -42.39 49.02 -40.08
N LYS A 3 -42.67 48.14 -39.11
CA LYS A 3 -41.80 47.80 -37.99
C LYS A 3 -40.63 46.96 -38.49
N ALA A 4 -39.42 47.24 -38.03
CA ALA A 4 -38.30 46.30 -38.07
C ALA A 4 -37.50 46.47 -36.77
N THR A 5 -37.75 45.56 -35.84
CA THR A 5 -36.97 45.34 -34.62
C THR A 5 -35.65 44.68 -35.05
N LEU A 6 -34.51 45.31 -34.76
CA LEU A 6 -33.19 44.69 -34.93
C LEU A 6 -32.57 44.40 -33.57
N ALA A 7 -32.17 43.15 -33.39
CA ALA A 7 -31.77 42.54 -32.13
C ALA A 7 -30.42 43.06 -31.61
N LEU A 8 -30.35 43.27 -30.30
CA LEU A 8 -29.12 43.51 -29.54
C LEU A 8 -28.44 42.15 -29.32
N GLY A 9 -27.47 41.80 -30.15
CA GLY A 9 -26.61 40.65 -29.94
C GLY A 9 -25.54 40.96 -28.89
N VAL A 10 -25.80 40.63 -27.63
CA VAL A 10 -24.78 40.63 -26.57
C VAL A 10 -23.91 39.39 -26.77
N PHE A 11 -22.66 39.59 -27.19
CA PHE A 11 -21.62 38.57 -27.11
C PHE A 11 -21.30 38.32 -25.63
N VAL A 12 -21.82 37.24 -25.07
CA VAL A 12 -21.31 36.70 -23.81
C VAL A 12 -19.98 36.05 -24.13
N LEU A 13 -18.89 36.71 -23.74
CA LEU A 13 -17.56 36.13 -23.69
C LEU A 13 -17.60 35.05 -22.60
N SER A 14 -17.88 33.80 -22.98
CA SER A 14 -17.75 32.66 -22.07
C SER A 14 -16.28 32.52 -21.70
N ALA A 15 -15.93 33.02 -20.52
CA ALA A 15 -14.69 32.69 -19.85
C ALA A 15 -14.68 31.17 -19.61
N PHE A 16 -13.95 30.45 -20.47
CA PHE A 16 -13.52 29.10 -20.14
C PHE A 16 -12.56 29.22 -18.97
N LEU A 17 -13.10 28.99 -17.78
CA LEU A 17 -12.37 28.76 -16.56
C LEU A 17 -11.40 27.60 -16.84
N LEU A 18 -10.11 27.92 -16.98
CA LEU A 18 -9.03 26.95 -16.86
C LEU A 18 -9.19 26.30 -15.48
N ILE A 19 -9.82 25.12 -15.43
CA ILE A 19 -9.80 24.29 -14.22
C ILE A 19 -8.33 23.95 -14.01
N GLY A 20 -7.84 24.34 -12.84
CA GLY A 20 -6.43 24.33 -12.49
C GLY A 20 -5.78 22.98 -12.79
N HIS A 21 -4.56 23.05 -13.32
CA HIS A 21 -3.58 22.01 -13.05
C HIS A 21 -3.31 22.06 -11.54
N SER A 22 -4.12 21.36 -10.76
CA SER A 22 -3.71 20.95 -9.43
C SER A 22 -2.43 20.15 -9.63
N THR A 23 -1.30 20.74 -9.26
CA THR A 23 -0.09 20.00 -8.98
C THR A 23 -0.48 18.95 -7.95
N LEU A 24 -0.64 17.69 -8.40
CA LEU A 24 -1.08 16.57 -7.58
C LEU A 24 -0.22 16.53 -6.31
N GLU A 25 -0.85 16.89 -5.20
CA GLU A 25 -0.33 16.81 -3.84
C GLU A 25 0.35 15.45 -3.60
N ALA A 26 1.38 15.44 -2.76
CA ALA A 26 2.12 14.23 -2.40
C ALA A 26 1.16 13.15 -1.89
N GLN A 27 0.81 12.19 -2.74
CA GLN A 27 -0.11 11.12 -2.39
C GLN A 27 0.62 10.05 -1.55
N ASN A 28 -0.08 9.42 -0.61
CA ASN A 28 0.45 8.32 0.21
C ASN A 28 0.72 7.09 -0.68
N VAL A 29 1.87 7.06 -1.35
CA VAL A 29 2.27 5.98 -2.27
C VAL A 29 2.89 4.82 -1.48
N LEU A 30 2.16 3.73 -1.41
CA LEU A 30 2.53 2.52 -0.70
C LEU A 30 3.48 1.65 -1.54
N PRO A 31 4.29 0.78 -0.90
CA PRO A 31 5.07 -0.24 -1.62
C PRO A 31 4.16 -1.29 -2.26
N ASP A 32 4.58 -1.90 -3.37
CA ASP A 32 3.87 -3.02 -4.01
C ASP A 32 3.58 -4.14 -3.00
N PRO A 33 2.31 -4.49 -2.76
CA PRO A 33 1.97 -5.47 -1.78
C PRO A 33 2.04 -6.92 -2.25
N GLY A 34 2.40 -7.15 -3.52
CA GLY A 34 2.30 -8.47 -4.12
C GLY A 34 0.84 -8.81 -4.40
N THR A 35 -0.01 -8.98 -3.38
CA THR A 35 -1.46 -9.17 -3.49
C THR A 35 -2.21 -8.24 -2.52
N LEU A 36 -3.53 -8.16 -2.63
CA LEU A 36 -4.39 -7.27 -1.84
C LEU A 36 -5.30 -8.01 -0.85
N ASN A 37 -5.08 -9.30 -0.58
CA ASN A 37 -5.87 -10.08 0.41
C ASN A 37 -5.86 -9.49 1.81
N GLN A 38 -4.78 -8.80 2.19
CA GLN A 38 -4.71 -8.14 3.49
C GLN A 38 -5.67 -6.94 3.59
N MET A 39 -6.38 -6.60 2.51
CA MET A 39 -7.28 -5.45 2.39
C MET A 39 -8.76 -5.87 2.21
N GLU A 40 -9.13 -7.09 2.59
CA GLU A 40 -10.49 -7.64 2.45
C GLU A 40 -11.60 -6.80 3.12
N ASN A 41 -11.26 -5.98 4.12
CA ASN A 41 -12.20 -5.10 4.82
C ASN A 41 -12.25 -3.65 4.27
N VAL A 42 -11.57 -3.39 3.16
CA VAL A 42 -11.60 -2.06 2.54
C VAL A 42 -12.95 -1.83 1.86
N ALA A 43 -13.58 -0.70 2.16
CA ALA A 43 -14.87 -0.35 1.57
C ALA A 43 -14.74 -0.16 0.03
N PRO A 44 -15.67 -0.70 -0.77
CA PRO A 44 -15.73 -0.41 -2.19
C PRO A 44 -15.75 1.09 -2.51
N GLY A 45 -15.04 1.48 -3.57
CA GLY A 45 -14.79 2.87 -3.95
C GLY A 45 -13.50 3.46 -3.34
N THR A 46 -12.89 2.79 -2.36
CA THR A 46 -11.60 3.22 -1.81
C THR A 46 -10.52 3.21 -2.88
N THR A 47 -9.72 4.28 -2.92
CA THR A 47 -8.59 4.42 -3.84
C THR A 47 -7.27 4.45 -3.07
N MET A 48 -6.29 3.68 -3.52
CA MET A 48 -4.94 3.63 -2.95
C MET A 48 -3.90 3.72 -4.07
N PHE A 49 -2.69 4.15 -3.73
CA PHE A 49 -1.61 4.32 -4.71
C PHE A 49 -0.43 3.45 -4.31
N PHE A 50 0.12 2.71 -5.26
CA PHE A 50 1.22 1.78 -5.01
C PHE A 50 2.36 2.03 -6.00
N ASN A 51 3.60 2.07 -5.51
CA ASN A 51 4.79 2.03 -6.35
C ASN A 51 5.10 0.58 -6.70
N VAL A 52 4.86 0.21 -7.96
CA VAL A 52 4.86 -1.17 -8.46
C VAL A 52 5.86 -1.31 -9.59
N THR A 53 6.64 -2.40 -9.56
CA THR A 53 7.44 -2.82 -10.72
C THR A 53 6.67 -3.89 -11.47
N GLY A 54 6.21 -3.58 -12.68
CA GLY A 54 5.42 -4.49 -13.48
C GLY A 54 6.17 -5.80 -13.75
N LYS A 55 5.46 -6.93 -13.70
CA LYS A 55 6.00 -8.26 -14.05
C LYS A 55 4.99 -9.04 -14.88
N THR A 56 5.46 -9.90 -15.77
CA THR A 56 4.59 -10.75 -16.61
C THR A 56 4.45 -12.20 -16.12
N THR A 57 5.27 -12.61 -15.14
CA THR A 57 5.30 -13.99 -14.62
C THR A 57 5.55 -14.00 -13.10
N GLY A 58 5.51 -15.19 -12.48
CA GLY A 58 5.85 -15.37 -11.06
C GLY A 58 4.75 -14.90 -10.10
N GLY A 59 3.50 -14.97 -10.51
CA GLY A 59 2.31 -14.70 -9.69
C GLY A 59 1.06 -15.25 -10.35
N SER A 60 -0.05 -15.25 -9.60
CA SER A 60 -1.36 -15.60 -10.11
C SER A 60 -2.16 -14.35 -10.46
N LEU A 61 -3.05 -14.44 -11.44
CA LEU A 61 -3.89 -13.32 -11.87
C LEU A 61 -5.24 -13.87 -12.30
N TRP A 62 -6.33 -13.38 -11.71
CA TRP A 62 -7.68 -13.82 -12.02
C TRP A 62 -8.54 -12.63 -12.41
N GLY A 63 -9.26 -12.77 -13.53
CA GLY A 63 -10.15 -11.73 -14.04
C GLY A 63 -9.50 -10.73 -15.00
N THR A 64 -10.33 -9.82 -15.49
CA THR A 64 -10.00 -8.83 -16.51
C THR A 64 -10.71 -7.54 -16.16
N ASP A 65 -9.97 -6.42 -16.11
CA ASP A 65 -10.40 -5.09 -15.64
C ASP A 65 -10.74 -5.04 -14.14
N TYR A 66 -11.38 -6.09 -13.63
CA TYR A 66 -11.60 -6.37 -12.22
C TYR A 66 -10.88 -7.67 -11.87
N TYR A 67 -9.99 -7.58 -10.89
CA TYR A 67 -9.18 -8.69 -10.43
C TYR A 67 -9.58 -9.06 -9.01
N THR A 68 -9.56 -10.35 -8.68
CA THR A 68 -9.72 -10.81 -7.29
C THR A 68 -8.55 -10.32 -6.45
N THR A 69 -8.75 -9.97 -5.18
CA THR A 69 -7.68 -9.38 -4.35
C THR A 69 -6.50 -10.31 -4.10
N ASP A 70 -6.62 -11.61 -4.36
CA ASP A 70 -5.50 -12.54 -4.30
C ASP A 70 -4.57 -12.45 -5.52
N SER A 71 -4.98 -11.73 -6.57
CA SER A 71 -4.19 -11.48 -7.78
C SER A 71 -2.91 -10.70 -7.48
N SER A 72 -1.85 -11.03 -8.22
CA SER A 72 -0.58 -10.32 -8.24
C SER A 72 -0.77 -8.89 -8.77
N LEU A 73 -0.62 -7.87 -7.92
CA LEU A 73 -0.79 -6.46 -8.29
C LEU A 73 0.15 -6.06 -9.44
N ALA A 74 1.42 -6.47 -9.39
CA ALA A 74 2.38 -6.23 -10.45
C ALA A 74 2.00 -6.85 -11.80
N MET A 75 1.27 -7.97 -11.81
CA MET A 75 0.77 -8.59 -13.04
C MET A 75 -0.51 -7.92 -13.51
N ALA A 76 -1.42 -7.58 -12.59
CA ALA A 76 -2.63 -6.81 -12.89
C ALA A 76 -2.29 -5.43 -13.46
N ALA A 77 -1.23 -4.79 -12.97
CA ALA A 77 -0.74 -3.50 -13.45
C ALA A 77 -0.22 -3.57 -14.90
N VAL A 78 0.44 -4.66 -15.28
CA VAL A 78 0.83 -4.89 -16.68
C VAL A 78 -0.38 -5.30 -17.53
N HIS A 79 -1.21 -6.21 -17.04
CA HIS A 79 -2.39 -6.73 -17.74
C HIS A 79 -3.44 -5.64 -18.03
N SER A 80 -3.60 -4.65 -17.14
CA SER A 80 -4.45 -3.47 -17.36
C SER A 80 -3.83 -2.43 -18.29
N GLY A 81 -2.53 -2.53 -18.57
CA GLY A 81 -1.77 -1.52 -19.31
C GLY A 81 -1.38 -0.30 -18.47
N ALA A 82 -1.57 -0.33 -17.15
CA ALA A 82 -1.21 0.78 -16.26
C ALA A 82 0.31 1.05 -16.25
N ILE A 83 1.13 0.01 -16.34
CA ILE A 83 2.60 0.09 -16.48
C ILE A 83 3.12 -1.04 -17.40
N ARG A 84 4.33 -0.89 -17.94
CA ARG A 84 4.98 -1.93 -18.76
C ARG A 84 5.69 -2.98 -17.90
N ASN A 85 5.98 -4.15 -18.50
CA ASN A 85 6.85 -5.14 -17.87
C ASN A 85 8.23 -4.56 -17.53
N GLY A 86 8.69 -4.74 -16.30
CA GLY A 86 9.94 -4.19 -15.76
C GLY A 86 9.90 -2.68 -15.45
N GLN A 87 8.82 -1.97 -15.79
CA GLN A 87 8.67 -0.56 -15.44
C GLN A 87 8.25 -0.42 -13.98
N THR A 88 9.01 0.36 -13.22
CA THR A 88 8.57 0.86 -11.91
C THR A 88 7.76 2.14 -12.08
N GLY A 89 6.58 2.20 -11.48
CA GLY A 89 5.73 3.38 -11.51
C GLY A 89 4.63 3.33 -10.47
N VAL A 90 3.98 4.47 -10.23
CA VAL A 90 2.81 4.53 -9.36
C VAL A 90 1.59 4.05 -10.14
N VAL A 91 0.85 3.12 -9.54
CA VAL A 91 -0.47 2.71 -10.02
C VAL A 91 -1.53 3.11 -9.01
N LYS A 92 -2.70 3.48 -9.51
CA LYS A 92 -3.89 3.74 -8.72
C LYS A 92 -4.70 2.45 -8.67
N VAL A 93 -5.01 2.00 -7.47
CA VAL A 93 -5.84 0.82 -7.19
C VAL A 93 -7.19 1.29 -6.66
N ILE A 94 -8.27 0.80 -7.26
CA ILE A 94 -9.64 1.11 -6.85
C ILE A 94 -10.32 -0.19 -6.43
N PHE A 95 -10.85 -0.24 -5.21
CA PHE A 95 -11.57 -1.40 -4.70
C PHE A 95 -13.03 -1.38 -5.16
N TYR A 96 -13.58 -2.54 -5.50
CA TYR A 96 -14.96 -2.74 -5.93
C TYR A 96 -15.59 -3.91 -5.17
N PRO A 97 -16.94 -3.98 -5.08
CA PRO A 97 -17.58 -5.16 -4.54
C PRO A 97 -17.17 -6.40 -5.34
N GLY A 98 -17.13 -7.53 -4.65
CA GLY A 98 -16.92 -8.83 -5.25
C GLY A 98 -17.88 -9.14 -6.40
N ARG A 99 -17.42 -9.97 -7.33
CA ARG A 99 -18.20 -10.45 -8.47
C ARG A 99 -18.46 -11.95 -8.36
N ALA A 100 -19.60 -12.39 -8.89
CA ALA A 100 -19.94 -13.81 -8.95
C ALA A 100 -19.05 -14.59 -9.94
N GLN A 101 -18.51 -13.91 -10.95
CA GLN A 101 -17.64 -14.50 -11.97
C GLN A 101 -16.63 -13.45 -12.47
N TYR A 102 -15.44 -13.95 -12.82
CA TYR A 102 -14.35 -13.18 -13.39
C TYR A 102 -13.89 -13.87 -14.68
N ALA A 103 -13.89 -13.12 -15.79
CA ALA A 103 -13.41 -13.64 -17.06
C ALA A 103 -11.89 -13.44 -17.18
N GLY A 104 -11.15 -14.51 -17.47
CA GLY A 104 -9.73 -14.44 -17.82
C GLY A 104 -9.53 -13.89 -19.24
N SER A 105 -8.39 -13.27 -19.50
CA SER A 105 -7.96 -12.86 -20.83
C SER A 105 -6.43 -12.77 -20.93
N THR A 106 -5.92 -12.46 -22.12
CA THR A 106 -4.51 -12.15 -22.32
C THR A 106 -4.38 -10.71 -22.82
N ARG A 107 -3.63 -9.88 -22.08
CA ARG A 107 -3.35 -8.49 -22.41
C ARG A 107 -1.91 -8.14 -22.07
N TYR A 108 -1.25 -7.36 -22.93
CA TYR A 108 0.13 -6.88 -22.73
C TYR A 108 1.15 -7.97 -22.35
N GLY A 109 0.98 -9.19 -22.90
CA GLY A 109 1.86 -10.32 -22.63
C GLY A 109 1.65 -11.02 -21.28
N VAL A 110 0.56 -10.71 -20.57
CA VAL A 110 0.13 -11.37 -19.33
C VAL A 110 -1.19 -12.09 -19.59
N THR A 111 -1.33 -13.32 -19.09
CA THR A 111 -2.57 -14.08 -19.13
C THR A 111 -3.17 -14.16 -17.73
N SER A 112 -4.44 -13.77 -17.60
CA SER A 112 -5.25 -14.00 -16.42
C SER A 112 -6.19 -15.19 -16.62
N SER A 113 -6.48 -15.89 -15.53
CA SER A 113 -7.43 -17.01 -15.51
C SER A 113 -8.83 -16.54 -15.17
N SER A 114 -9.84 -17.27 -15.64
CA SER A 114 -11.20 -17.09 -15.15
C SER A 114 -11.33 -17.57 -13.70
N TRP A 115 -12.26 -16.99 -12.94
CA TRP A 115 -12.55 -17.39 -11.57
C TRP A 115 -14.03 -17.27 -11.23
N GLY A 116 -14.46 -17.97 -10.17
CA GLY A 116 -15.80 -17.92 -9.62
C GLY A 116 -16.00 -16.74 -8.67
N SER A 117 -16.93 -16.90 -7.73
CA SER A 117 -17.25 -15.84 -6.77
C SER A 117 -16.06 -15.47 -5.89
N TYR A 118 -15.91 -14.18 -5.59
CA TYR A 118 -14.87 -13.66 -4.69
C TYR A 118 -15.37 -12.37 -4.02
N GLU A 119 -15.03 -12.15 -2.75
CA GLU A 119 -15.65 -11.13 -1.88
C GLU A 119 -15.30 -9.68 -2.26
N LEU A 120 -14.08 -9.44 -2.74
CA LEU A 120 -13.61 -8.10 -3.10
C LEU A 120 -12.86 -8.13 -4.43
N SER A 121 -13.07 -7.09 -5.25
CA SER A 121 -12.32 -6.90 -6.49
C SER A 121 -11.46 -5.64 -6.40
N PHE A 122 -10.44 -5.56 -7.25
CA PHE A 122 -9.74 -4.31 -7.52
C PHE A 122 -9.56 -4.08 -9.02
N ALA A 123 -9.50 -2.80 -9.41
CA ALA A 123 -9.05 -2.37 -10.73
C ALA A 123 -7.73 -1.59 -10.58
N VAL A 124 -6.93 -1.56 -11.65
CA VAL A 124 -5.64 -0.85 -11.68
C VAL A 124 -5.65 0.14 -12.84
N GLU A 125 -5.27 1.38 -12.54
CA GLU A 125 -5.13 2.48 -13.50
C GLU A 125 -3.72 3.06 -13.42
N ALA A 126 -3.22 3.61 -14.53
CA ALA A 126 -2.00 4.42 -14.53
C ALA A 126 -2.21 5.69 -13.70
N ALA A 127 -1.29 6.01 -12.80
CA ALA A 127 -1.30 7.27 -12.06
C ALA A 127 -0.38 8.29 -12.75
N GLU A 128 -0.78 8.76 -13.95
CA GLU A 128 0.03 9.71 -14.73
C GLU A 128 0.28 11.01 -13.95
N GLY A 129 1.52 11.49 -13.97
CA GLY A 129 1.93 12.69 -13.22
C GLY A 129 2.16 12.46 -11.72
N VAL A 130 1.78 11.30 -11.16
CA VAL A 130 2.09 10.94 -9.77
C VAL A 130 3.51 10.38 -9.72
N LYS A 131 4.45 11.20 -9.27
CA LYS A 131 5.81 10.72 -8.97
C LYS A 131 5.77 9.99 -7.62
N PRO A 132 6.35 8.79 -7.50
CA PRO A 132 6.54 8.18 -6.19
C PRO A 132 7.40 9.13 -5.36
N VAL A 133 6.86 9.65 -4.26
CA VAL A 133 7.72 10.19 -3.22
C VAL A 133 8.35 8.97 -2.57
N ALA A 134 9.59 8.68 -2.94
CA ALA A 134 10.35 7.61 -2.31
C ALA A 134 10.40 7.89 -0.79
N GLY A 135 9.69 7.07 0.00
CA GLY A 135 9.95 6.92 1.43
C GLY A 135 9.07 7.65 2.45
N ASN A 136 7.96 8.30 2.08
CA ASN A 136 7.18 9.08 3.07
C ASN A 136 5.72 8.62 3.28
N ALA A 137 5.30 7.50 2.69
CA ALA A 137 3.95 7.03 2.94
C ALA A 137 3.83 6.42 4.34
N VAL A 138 3.00 7.02 5.20
CA VAL A 138 2.73 6.52 6.55
C VAL A 138 1.61 5.49 6.47
N MET A 139 1.92 4.24 6.83
CA MET A 139 0.97 3.13 6.88
C MET A 139 0.30 3.04 8.25
N PRO A 140 -0.94 2.53 8.35
CA PRO A 140 -1.52 2.22 9.65
C PRO A 140 -0.76 1.08 10.34
N ASN A 141 -0.79 1.02 11.67
CA ASN A 141 -0.20 -0.09 12.43
C ASN A 141 -0.81 -1.44 12.01
N PRO A 142 -0.02 -2.36 11.40
CA PRO A 142 -0.50 -3.67 10.96
C PRO A 142 -0.59 -4.69 12.12
N GLY A 143 -0.31 -4.29 13.36
CA GLY A 143 -0.15 -5.18 14.51
C GLY A 143 1.22 -5.85 14.50
N THR A 144 1.56 -6.61 13.45
CA THR A 144 2.89 -7.21 13.24
C THR A 144 3.39 -6.93 11.83
N LEU A 145 4.69 -7.04 11.60
CA LEU A 145 5.32 -6.79 10.31
C LEU A 145 5.48 -8.06 9.45
N LYS A 146 5.08 -9.25 9.94
CA LYS A 146 5.34 -10.55 9.30
C LYS A 146 4.81 -10.63 7.87
N ASN A 147 3.65 -10.02 7.64
CA ASN A 147 2.98 -10.02 6.35
C ASN A 147 2.93 -8.61 5.74
N VAL A 148 3.83 -7.71 6.17
CA VAL A 148 3.87 -6.37 5.58
C VAL A 148 4.31 -6.49 4.13
N PRO A 149 3.48 -6.01 3.21
CA PRO A 149 3.82 -6.19 1.83
C PRO A 149 4.98 -5.29 1.37
N GLY A 150 5.87 -5.84 0.53
CA GLY A 150 7.12 -5.16 0.14
C GLY A 150 8.21 -5.15 1.23
N ALA A 151 7.97 -5.76 2.39
CA ALA A 151 8.97 -5.93 3.43
C ALA A 151 10.08 -6.87 2.96
N ALA A 152 11.29 -6.33 2.82
CA ALA A 152 12.49 -7.09 2.46
C ALA A 152 13.73 -6.42 3.08
N PRO A 153 14.84 -7.15 3.27
CA PRO A 153 16.06 -6.56 3.81
C PRO A 153 16.48 -5.29 3.05
N GLY A 154 16.73 -4.20 3.80
CA GLY A 154 17.09 -2.89 3.26
C GLY A 154 15.91 -1.96 3.01
N GLN A 155 14.67 -2.45 3.03
CA GLN A 155 13.48 -1.61 2.88
C GLN A 155 13.21 -0.78 4.14
N VAL A 156 12.75 0.45 3.91
CA VAL A 156 12.38 1.40 4.96
C VAL A 156 10.93 1.81 4.77
N MET A 157 10.16 1.74 5.84
CA MET A 157 8.73 1.98 5.84
C MET A 157 8.31 2.81 7.05
N LEU A 158 7.29 3.65 6.90
CA LEU A 158 6.74 4.45 8.00
C LEU A 158 5.40 3.86 8.44
N PHE A 159 5.17 3.81 9.75
CA PHE A 159 3.92 3.36 10.33
C PHE A 159 3.44 4.36 11.38
N GLU A 160 2.15 4.70 11.38
CA GLU A 160 1.51 5.34 12.51
C GLU A 160 1.15 4.26 13.55
N VAL A 161 1.76 4.33 14.72
CA VAL A 161 1.68 3.30 15.75
C VAL A 161 1.27 3.95 17.07
N THR A 162 0.37 3.27 17.79
CA THR A 162 0.12 3.58 19.21
C THR A 162 0.91 2.59 20.05
N GLY A 163 1.77 3.09 20.94
CA GLY A 163 2.57 2.25 21.82
C GLY A 163 1.69 1.45 22.79
N THR A 164 1.97 0.16 22.95
CA THR A 164 1.25 -0.74 23.86
C THR A 164 2.20 -1.34 24.88
N GLY A 165 1.78 -1.45 26.14
CA GLY A 165 2.62 -1.99 27.23
C GLY A 165 2.49 -3.50 27.43
N SER A 166 1.42 -4.11 26.88
CA SER A 166 1.04 -5.50 27.15
C SER A 166 0.03 -6.00 26.10
N GLY A 167 -0.21 -7.31 26.05
CA GLY A 167 -1.26 -7.92 25.22
C GLY A 167 -0.76 -8.57 23.93
N GLY A 168 0.49 -8.33 23.56
CA GLY A 168 1.20 -8.97 22.45
C GLY A 168 2.51 -9.61 22.87
N SER A 169 3.30 -10.03 21.87
CA SER A 169 4.60 -10.68 22.06
C SER A 169 5.69 -9.89 21.37
N VAL A 170 6.88 -9.85 21.98
CA VAL A 170 8.07 -9.21 21.42
C VAL A 170 9.23 -10.19 21.47
N TRP A 171 9.95 -10.34 20.36
CA TRP A 171 11.10 -11.23 20.28
C TRP A 171 12.35 -10.45 19.88
N GLY A 172 13.43 -10.63 20.63
CA GLY A 172 14.68 -9.90 20.41
C GLY A 172 14.75 -8.52 21.05
N SER A 173 15.88 -7.85 20.84
CA SER A 173 16.18 -6.54 21.40
C SER A 173 17.03 -5.78 20.41
N LYS A 174 16.66 -4.53 20.09
CA LYS A 174 17.22 -3.72 18.97
C LYS A 174 16.90 -4.30 17.59
N MET A 175 17.18 -5.59 17.38
CA MET A 175 16.75 -6.37 16.23
C MET A 175 15.56 -7.23 16.66
N TYR A 176 14.40 -7.04 16.03
CA TYR A 176 13.17 -7.74 16.36
C TYR A 176 12.72 -8.62 15.20
N THR A 177 12.14 -9.78 15.47
CA THR A 177 11.50 -10.60 14.42
C THR A 177 10.23 -9.92 13.94
N THR A 178 9.92 -10.01 12.65
CA THR A 178 8.77 -9.30 12.08
C THR A 178 7.41 -9.75 12.61
N ASP A 179 7.30 -10.90 13.27
CA ASP A 179 6.07 -11.28 13.98
C ASP A 179 5.87 -10.59 15.33
N SER A 180 6.83 -9.80 15.83
CA SER A 180 6.69 -8.97 17.02
C SER A 180 5.53 -7.97 16.91
N ASP A 181 4.79 -7.77 18.00
CA ASP A 181 3.79 -6.72 18.12
C ASP A 181 4.46 -5.34 18.02
N LEU A 182 4.11 -4.59 16.98
CA LEU A 182 4.78 -3.35 16.62
C LEU A 182 4.57 -2.25 17.68
N GLY A 183 3.39 -2.22 18.32
CA GLY A 183 3.09 -1.29 19.41
C GLY A 183 3.96 -1.56 20.64
N MET A 184 4.11 -2.83 21.01
CA MET A 184 4.96 -3.23 22.13
C MET A 184 6.43 -3.07 21.81
N VAL A 185 6.85 -3.32 20.57
CA VAL A 185 8.22 -3.06 20.10
C VAL A 185 8.53 -1.57 20.17
N ALA A 186 7.60 -0.69 19.77
CA ALA A 186 7.81 0.76 19.86
C ALA A 186 8.05 1.22 21.31
N VAL A 187 7.33 0.65 22.28
CA VAL A 187 7.56 0.91 23.71
C VAL A 187 8.86 0.27 24.20
N HIS A 188 9.08 -1.01 23.93
CA HIS A 188 10.30 -1.73 24.32
C HIS A 188 11.56 -1.03 23.81
N ALA A 189 11.56 -0.55 22.56
CA ALA A 189 12.67 0.19 21.96
C ALA A 189 12.81 1.63 22.51
N GLY A 190 11.81 2.15 23.22
CA GLY A 190 11.78 3.51 23.74
C GLY A 190 11.48 4.56 22.67
N VAL A 191 10.87 4.15 21.56
CA VAL A 191 10.49 5.01 20.44
C VAL A 191 9.20 5.77 20.76
N LEU A 192 8.25 5.10 21.42
CA LEU A 192 6.98 5.63 21.90
C LEU A 192 6.78 5.25 23.38
N LYS A 193 5.99 6.01 24.11
CA LYS A 193 5.45 5.60 25.42
C LYS A 193 4.17 4.77 25.23
N ALA A 194 3.77 4.00 26.25
CA ALA A 194 2.48 3.32 26.23
C ALA A 194 1.34 4.34 26.13
N GLY A 195 0.41 4.12 25.19
CA GLY A 195 -0.69 5.03 24.86
C GLY A 195 -0.32 6.20 23.95
N GLU A 196 0.97 6.39 23.62
CA GLU A 196 1.41 7.45 22.70
C GLU A 196 1.24 6.99 21.24
N THR A 197 0.51 7.76 20.44
CA THR A 197 0.42 7.59 18.99
C THR A 197 1.49 8.44 18.30
N GLY A 198 2.23 7.85 17.37
CA GLY A 198 3.21 8.57 16.57
C GLY A 198 3.70 7.78 15.37
N VAL A 199 4.35 8.48 14.45
CA VAL A 199 4.96 7.86 13.28
C VAL A 199 6.33 7.28 13.63
N VAL A 200 6.50 6.00 13.35
CA VAL A 200 7.74 5.26 13.53
C VAL A 200 8.30 4.86 12.17
N LYS A 201 9.61 4.89 12.05
CA LYS A 201 10.33 4.40 10.87
C LYS A 201 10.88 3.02 11.17
N VAL A 202 10.47 2.06 10.35
CA VAL A 202 10.88 0.67 10.40
C VAL A 202 11.88 0.42 9.28
N THR A 203 13.03 -0.15 9.63
CA THR A 203 14.01 -0.62 8.65
C THR A 203 14.11 -2.13 8.72
N PHE A 204 13.74 -2.80 7.64
CA PHE A 204 13.83 -4.24 7.51
C PHE A 204 15.27 -4.69 7.30
N ARG A 205 15.65 -5.79 7.96
CA ARG A 205 17.00 -6.36 7.99
C ARG A 205 16.93 -7.86 7.71
N PRO A 206 18.01 -8.47 7.21
CA PRO A 206 18.08 -9.93 7.14
C PRO A 206 17.75 -10.57 8.49
N GLY A 207 17.11 -11.74 8.43
CA GLY A 207 16.91 -12.60 9.58
C GLY A 207 18.20 -12.96 10.31
N GLN A 208 18.12 -13.15 11.62
CA GLN A 208 19.21 -13.67 12.46
C GLN A 208 18.94 -15.12 12.86
N THR A 209 20.01 -15.87 13.13
CA THR A 209 19.93 -17.25 13.64
C THR A 209 19.60 -17.32 15.13
N LYS A 210 19.70 -16.20 15.85
CA LYS A 210 19.40 -16.08 17.28
C LYS A 210 19.06 -14.64 17.65
N TYR A 211 18.03 -14.46 18.47
CA TYR A 211 17.61 -13.20 19.05
C TYR A 211 17.68 -13.27 20.57
N VAL A 212 18.20 -12.21 21.18
CA VAL A 212 18.29 -12.09 22.65
C VAL A 212 17.23 -11.12 23.15
N GLY A 213 16.35 -11.61 24.01
CA GLY A 213 15.32 -10.83 24.69
C GLY A 213 15.89 -9.98 25.83
N SER A 214 15.18 -8.93 26.21
CA SER A 214 15.49 -8.10 27.37
C SER A 214 14.21 -7.50 27.96
N THR A 215 14.31 -6.80 29.09
CA THR A 215 13.22 -5.97 29.59
C THR A 215 13.64 -4.52 29.49
N LYS A 216 12.87 -3.72 28.76
CA LYS A 216 13.13 -2.29 28.53
C LYS A 216 11.83 -1.52 28.54
N ASN A 217 11.85 -0.34 29.15
CA ASN A 217 10.69 0.57 29.19
C ASN A 217 9.39 -0.10 29.67
N GLY A 218 9.50 -1.04 30.63
CA GLY A 218 8.36 -1.77 31.19
C GLY A 218 7.82 -2.91 30.31
N VAL A 219 8.35 -3.13 29.11
CA VAL A 219 7.99 -4.25 28.22
C VAL A 219 9.08 -5.32 28.28
N LYS A 220 8.68 -6.59 28.31
CA LYS A 220 9.58 -7.74 28.22
C LYS A 220 9.56 -8.32 26.80
N SER A 221 10.74 -8.54 26.23
CA SER A 221 10.94 -9.34 25.03
C SER A 221 11.58 -10.69 25.35
N SER A 222 11.33 -11.67 24.49
CA SER A 222 11.80 -13.04 24.64
C SER A 222 12.97 -13.36 23.71
N ASN A 223 13.75 -14.37 24.07
CA ASN A 223 14.71 -14.97 23.15
C ASN A 223 13.97 -15.67 22.01
N TRP A 224 14.60 -15.74 20.84
CA TRP A 224 14.12 -16.54 19.72
C TRP A 224 15.28 -17.18 18.96
N GLY A 225 14.97 -18.26 18.24
CA GLY A 225 15.91 -18.94 17.35
C GLY A 225 16.01 -18.26 15.99
N SER A 226 16.22 -19.06 14.94
CA SER A 226 16.29 -18.54 13.57
C SER A 226 14.95 -17.95 13.12
N TYR A 227 15.02 -16.85 12.36
CA TYR A 227 13.86 -16.22 11.74
C TYR A 227 14.27 -15.53 10.44
N ASP A 228 13.38 -15.42 9.47
CA ASP A 228 13.74 -15.05 8.10
C ASP A 228 13.90 -13.54 7.87
N LEU A 229 13.14 -12.72 8.59
CA LEU A 229 13.14 -11.27 8.44
C LEU A 229 13.13 -10.56 9.80
N SER A 230 14.04 -9.61 9.95
CA SER A 230 14.12 -8.78 11.16
C SER A 230 13.75 -7.33 10.84
N PHE A 231 13.56 -6.54 11.89
CA PHE A 231 13.49 -5.09 11.75
C PHE A 231 14.11 -4.34 12.93
N GLU A 232 14.53 -3.12 12.63
CA GLU A 232 14.86 -2.09 13.60
C GLU A 232 13.79 -0.98 13.51
N ILE A 233 13.51 -0.31 14.62
CA ILE A 233 12.51 0.76 14.70
C ILE A 233 13.17 2.02 15.28
N GLU A 234 12.83 3.18 14.72
CA GLU A 234 13.25 4.48 15.23
C GLU A 234 12.14 5.52 15.11
N ARG A 235 12.26 6.60 15.89
CA ARG A 235 11.31 7.71 15.84
C ARG A 235 11.63 8.59 14.63
N VAL A 236 10.59 9.03 13.91
CA VAL A 236 10.75 10.13 12.95
C VAL A 236 10.96 11.42 13.75
N LYS A 237 12.06 12.13 13.49
CA LYS A 237 12.39 13.41 14.14
C LYS A 237 11.64 14.56 13.50
#